data_AF-A0A843D883-F1
#
_entry.id   AF-A0A843D883-F1
#
_cell.length_a   1.000
_cell.length_b   1.000
_cell.length_c   1.000
_cell.angle_alpha   90.00
_cell.angle_beta   90.00
_cell.angle_gamma   90.00
#
_symmetry.space_group_name_H-M   'P 1'
#
loop_
_entity.id
_entity.type
_entity.pdbx_description
1 polymer ?
#
loop_
_entity_poly.entity_id
_entity_poly.type
_entity_poly.pdbx_seq_one_letter_code
_entity_poly.pdbx_strand_id
1 'polypeptide(L)'
;MSNEFDPNAGLFGEPEPEKSAEELLNEYSFGKNPNRAVAMQTLFGERLINETMADEKLPVEGKMSFVFKATAHGVLDMIMECLPPEYREEVAVSLDSFIGMNLVNQKFGVDLVNAVMEELQKIEQNDDESDEQFEARLSEMEEGWWYIPQPILNGRNPNDAIREEMGKYGLNQ
;
A
#
# COMPACT_ATOMS: atom_id res chain seq x y z
N MET A 1 19.95 19.38 -47.41
CA MET A 1 20.45 20.66 -46.88
C MET A 1 19.82 20.86 -45.52
N SER A 2 20.68 21.18 -44.57
CA SER A 2 20.49 21.30 -43.12
C SER A 2 19.24 22.10 -42.71
N ASN A 3 18.36 21.47 -41.93
CA ASN A 3 17.36 22.14 -41.09
C ASN A 3 17.96 22.49 -39.71
N GLU A 4 19.28 22.74 -39.64
CA GLU A 4 20.04 22.84 -38.38
C GLU A 4 19.99 24.21 -37.69
N PHE A 5 19.21 25.17 -38.17
CA PHE A 5 19.11 26.47 -37.49
C PHE A 5 17.70 27.03 -37.62
N ASP A 6 16.75 26.46 -36.87
CA ASP A 6 15.58 27.23 -36.42
C ASP A 6 16.00 28.02 -35.17
N PRO A 7 16.27 29.34 -35.27
CA PRO A 7 16.71 30.16 -34.15
C PRO A 7 15.65 30.30 -33.04
N ASN A 8 14.43 29.79 -33.26
CA ASN A 8 13.34 29.80 -32.29
C ASN A 8 13.18 28.48 -31.52
N ALA A 9 13.96 27.44 -31.82
CA ALA A 9 13.82 26.11 -31.20
C ALA A 9 14.08 26.07 -29.69
N GLY A 10 14.70 27.11 -29.11
CA GLY A 10 14.94 27.25 -27.67
C GLY A 10 14.25 28.46 -27.01
N LEU A 11 13.31 29.12 -27.71
CA LEU A 11 12.65 30.36 -27.24
C LEU A 11 11.43 30.09 -26.34
N PHE A 12 10.87 28.89 -26.44
CA PHE A 12 9.88 28.33 -25.54
C PHE A 12 10.62 27.15 -24.91
N GLY A 13 10.77 27.12 -23.58
CA GLY A 13 11.57 26.10 -22.89
C GLY A 13 11.31 24.69 -23.42
N GLU A 14 12.30 23.79 -23.28
CA GLU A 14 12.15 22.41 -23.73
C GLU A 14 10.76 21.90 -23.34
N PRO A 15 9.97 21.34 -24.29
CA PRO A 15 8.64 20.84 -23.97
C PRO A 15 8.80 19.92 -22.77
N GLU A 16 8.03 20.17 -21.71
CA GLU A 16 8.07 19.30 -20.54
C GLU A 16 7.93 17.86 -21.04
N PRO A 17 8.82 16.95 -20.59
CA PRO A 17 8.81 15.58 -21.08
C PRO A 17 7.39 15.04 -20.91
N GLU A 18 6.81 14.53 -22.00
CA GLU A 18 5.48 13.94 -21.96
C GLU A 18 5.48 12.82 -20.93
N LYS A 19 4.68 12.99 -19.87
CA LYS A 19 4.55 11.98 -18.82
C LYS A 19 4.00 10.70 -19.40
N SER A 20 4.52 9.57 -18.97
CA SER A 20 3.99 8.26 -19.35
C SER A 20 2.57 8.07 -18.80
N ALA A 21 1.81 7.15 -19.37
CA ALA A 21 0.47 6.80 -18.87
C ALA A 21 0.49 6.34 -17.40
N GLU A 22 1.56 5.66 -17.00
CA GLU A 22 1.78 5.21 -15.62
C GLU A 22 2.06 6.38 -14.67
N GLU A 23 2.90 7.33 -15.08
CA GLU A 23 3.18 8.54 -14.30
C GLU A 23 1.93 9.39 -14.10
N LEU A 24 1.13 9.56 -15.15
CA LEU A 24 -0.16 10.26 -15.09
C LEU A 24 -1.14 9.55 -14.15
N LEU A 25 -1.22 8.23 -14.21
CA LEU A 25 -2.06 7.44 -13.32
C LEU A 25 -1.60 7.58 -11.86
N ASN A 26 -0.30 7.50 -11.58
CA ASN A 26 0.24 7.65 -10.23
C ASN A 26 -0.03 9.05 -9.65
N GLU A 27 0.15 10.10 -10.46
CA GLU A 27 -0.16 11.46 -10.04
C GLU A 27 -1.65 11.63 -9.74
N TYR A 28 -2.53 11.04 -10.55
CA TYR A 28 -3.97 11.07 -10.31
C TYR A 28 -4.37 10.29 -9.05
N SER A 29 -3.81 9.09 -8.88
CA SER A 29 -4.12 8.18 -7.77
C SER A 29 -3.62 8.72 -6.43
N PHE A 30 -2.38 9.21 -6.36
CA PHE A 30 -1.75 9.58 -5.10
C PHE A 30 -1.51 11.09 -4.93
N GLY A 31 -1.24 11.82 -6.01
CA GLY A 31 -0.85 13.23 -5.96
C GLY A 31 -1.92 14.15 -5.38
N LYS A 32 -3.21 13.75 -5.47
CA LYS A 32 -4.33 14.52 -4.91
C LYS A 32 -4.65 14.18 -3.44
N ASN A 33 -3.97 13.20 -2.83
CA ASN A 33 -4.25 12.77 -1.45
C ASN A 33 -4.17 13.91 -0.41
N PRO A 34 -3.20 14.85 -0.46
CA PRO A 34 -3.19 15.98 0.46
C PRO A 34 -4.47 16.83 0.38
N ASN A 35 -4.96 17.08 -0.83
CA ASN A 35 -6.20 17.84 -1.04
C ASN A 35 -7.43 17.04 -0.60
N ARG A 36 -7.47 15.72 -0.85
CA ARG A 36 -8.52 14.83 -0.36
C ARG A 36 -8.58 14.82 1.17
N ALA A 37 -7.43 14.81 1.85
CA ALA A 37 -7.34 14.87 3.30
C ALA A 37 -7.94 16.17 3.87
N VAL A 38 -7.60 17.33 3.28
CA VAL A 38 -8.18 18.62 3.66
C VAL A 38 -9.70 18.67 3.42
N ALA A 39 -10.16 18.14 2.29
CA ALA A 39 -11.57 18.05 1.98
C ALA A 39 -12.34 17.18 3.01
N MET A 40 -11.78 16.03 3.41
CA MET A 40 -12.36 15.16 4.44
C MET A 40 -12.39 15.85 5.82
N GLN A 41 -11.32 16.56 6.19
CA GLN A 41 -11.29 17.35 7.42
C GLN A 41 -12.41 18.41 7.44
N THR A 42 -12.66 19.06 6.30
CA THR A 42 -13.72 20.07 6.13
C THR A 42 -15.11 19.43 6.17
N LEU A 43 -15.28 18.28 5.52
CA LEU A 43 -16.56 17.59 5.41
C LEU A 43 -17.06 17.06 6.76
N PHE A 44 -16.17 16.47 7.56
CA PHE A 44 -16.57 15.83 8.82
C PHE A 44 -15.55 15.92 9.96
N GLY A 45 -14.28 16.22 9.70
CA GLY A 45 -13.21 16.18 10.72
C GLY A 45 -13.38 17.19 11.85
N GLU A 46 -13.59 18.48 11.54
CA GLU A 46 -13.73 19.52 12.56
C GLU A 46 -14.96 19.27 13.46
N ARG A 47 -16.09 18.91 12.85
CA ARG A 47 -17.31 18.57 13.57
C ARG A 47 -17.08 17.38 14.50
N LEU A 48 -16.52 16.28 13.98
CA LEU A 48 -16.26 15.06 14.75
C LEU A 48 -15.36 15.34 15.96
N ILE A 49 -14.29 16.12 15.78
CA ILE A 49 -13.39 16.49 16.87
C ILE A 49 -14.14 17.30 17.92
N ASN A 50 -14.83 18.36 17.52
CA ASN A 50 -15.52 19.25 18.46
C ASN A 50 -16.62 18.52 19.25
N GLU A 51 -17.43 17.70 18.57
CA GLU A 51 -18.48 16.89 19.22
C GLU A 51 -17.88 15.87 20.19
N THR A 52 -16.81 15.17 19.80
CA THR A 52 -16.14 14.20 20.67
C THR A 52 -15.49 14.87 21.88
N MET A 53 -14.90 16.05 21.70
CA MET A 53 -14.26 16.81 22.77
C MET A 53 -15.26 17.39 23.76
N ALA A 54 -16.42 17.84 23.28
CA ALA A 54 -17.51 18.34 24.11
C ALA A 54 -18.28 17.23 24.86
N ASP A 55 -18.18 15.97 24.43
CA ASP A 55 -18.89 14.87 25.09
C ASP A 55 -18.26 14.52 26.46
N GLU A 56 -18.94 14.90 27.54
CA GLU A 56 -18.54 14.61 28.91
C GLU A 56 -18.65 13.12 29.30
N LYS A 57 -19.36 12.32 28.50
CA LYS A 57 -19.52 10.87 28.74
C LYS A 57 -18.29 10.08 28.31
N LEU A 58 -17.45 10.65 27.43
CA LEU A 58 -16.24 10.00 26.95
C LEU A 58 -15.07 10.28 27.90
N PRO A 59 -14.31 9.25 28.32
CA PRO A 59 -13.10 9.46 29.10
C PRO A 59 -12.08 10.25 28.27
N VAL A 60 -11.46 11.27 28.90
CA VAL A 60 -10.54 12.20 28.24
C VAL A 60 -9.42 11.47 27.50
N GLU A 61 -8.86 10.43 28.12
CA GLU A 61 -7.78 9.60 27.55
C GLU A 61 -8.21 8.86 26.28
N GLY A 62 -9.51 8.58 26.10
CA GLY A 62 -10.04 7.83 24.97
C GLY A 62 -10.52 8.70 23.79
N LYS A 63 -10.71 10.00 23.98
CA LYS A 63 -11.36 10.88 22.98
C LYS A 63 -10.62 10.92 21.65
N MET A 64 -9.30 11.11 21.66
CA MET A 64 -8.51 11.11 20.42
C MET A 64 -8.46 9.73 19.76
N SER A 65 -8.43 8.65 20.56
CA SER A 65 -8.52 7.29 20.03
C SER A 65 -9.86 7.06 19.33
N PHE A 66 -10.96 7.59 19.89
CA PHE A 66 -12.27 7.54 19.27
C PHE A 66 -12.31 8.32 17.95
N VAL A 67 -11.81 9.56 17.93
CA VAL A 67 -11.74 10.38 16.69
C VAL A 67 -10.98 9.64 15.60
N PHE A 68 -9.82 9.05 15.93
CA PHE A 68 -9.03 8.27 14.97
C PHE A 68 -9.84 7.08 14.44
N LYS A 69 -10.42 6.26 15.32
CA LYS A 69 -11.19 5.07 14.91
C LYS A 69 -12.39 5.42 14.04
N ALA A 70 -13.15 6.46 14.41
CA ALA A 70 -14.30 6.92 13.63
C ALA A 70 -13.88 7.47 12.26
N THR A 71 -12.76 8.21 12.20
CA THR A 71 -12.21 8.71 10.94
C THR A 71 -11.71 7.57 10.06
N ALA A 72 -10.93 6.63 10.62
CA ALA A 72 -10.42 5.48 9.88
C ALA A 72 -11.57 4.63 9.34
N HIS A 73 -12.59 4.34 10.15
CA HIS A 73 -13.79 3.62 9.72
C HIS A 73 -14.49 4.33 8.55
N GLY A 74 -14.74 5.64 8.66
CA GLY A 74 -15.40 6.40 7.59
C GLY A 74 -14.60 6.41 6.28
N VAL A 75 -13.26 6.46 6.35
CA VAL A 75 -12.41 6.36 5.16
C VAL A 75 -12.50 4.97 4.53
N LEU A 76 -12.51 3.91 5.33
CA LEU A 76 -12.67 2.54 4.84
C LEU A 76 -14.03 2.33 4.17
N ASP A 77 -15.11 2.83 4.78
CA ASP A 77 -16.45 2.82 4.18
C ASP A 77 -16.46 3.54 2.83
N MET A 78 -15.89 4.75 2.76
CA MET A 78 -15.81 5.52 1.52
C MET A 78 -15.06 4.77 0.41
N ILE A 79 -13.96 4.10 0.74
CA ILE A 79 -13.20 3.28 -0.22
C ILE A 79 -14.11 2.18 -0.77
N MET A 80 -14.78 1.42 0.11
CA MET A 80 -15.64 0.30 -0.31
C MET A 80 -16.88 0.76 -1.08
N GLU A 81 -17.47 1.90 -0.72
CA GLU A 81 -18.63 2.48 -1.42
C GLU A 81 -18.27 3.00 -2.82
N CYS A 82 -17.03 3.45 -3.02
CA CYS A 82 -16.53 3.91 -4.31
C CYS A 82 -16.20 2.76 -5.27
N LEU A 83 -16.13 1.52 -4.77
CA LEU A 83 -15.88 0.33 -5.58
C LEU A 83 -17.18 -0.29 -6.11
N PRO A 84 -17.17 -0.77 -7.37
CA PRO A 84 -18.19 -1.70 -7.84
C PRO A 84 -18.29 -2.93 -6.92
N PRO A 85 -19.50 -3.44 -6.62
CA PRO A 85 -19.72 -4.53 -5.67
C PRO A 85 -18.83 -5.76 -5.89
N GLU A 86 -18.57 -6.11 -7.15
CA GLU A 86 -17.76 -7.25 -7.58
C GLU A 86 -16.28 -7.17 -7.15
N TYR A 87 -15.76 -5.98 -6.85
CA TYR A 87 -14.37 -5.78 -6.41
C TYR A 87 -14.21 -5.63 -4.90
N ARG A 88 -15.31 -5.48 -4.15
CA ARG A 88 -15.23 -5.16 -2.71
C ARG A 88 -14.59 -6.27 -1.89
N GLU A 89 -14.88 -7.52 -2.21
CA GLU A 89 -14.31 -8.68 -1.51
C GLU A 89 -12.80 -8.76 -1.72
N GLU A 90 -12.34 -8.68 -2.98
CA GLU A 90 -10.92 -8.72 -3.32
C GLU A 90 -10.13 -7.58 -2.66
N VAL A 91 -10.68 -6.35 -2.69
CA VAL A 91 -10.03 -5.21 -2.06
C VAL A 91 -10.03 -5.32 -0.54
N ALA A 92 -11.09 -5.86 0.09
CA ALA A 92 -11.12 -6.10 1.52
C ALA A 92 -10.04 -7.11 1.95
N VAL A 93 -9.94 -8.24 1.25
CA VAL A 93 -8.91 -9.26 1.52
C VAL A 93 -7.50 -8.69 1.33
N SER A 94 -7.29 -7.88 0.29
CA SER A 94 -6.00 -7.23 0.01
C SER A 94 -5.63 -6.22 1.11
N LEU A 95 -6.60 -5.42 1.55
CA LEU A 95 -6.42 -4.44 2.63
C LEU A 95 -6.05 -5.15 3.94
N ASP A 96 -6.78 -6.20 4.32
CA ASP A 96 -6.54 -6.95 5.54
C ASP A 96 -5.15 -7.60 5.53
N SER A 97 -4.79 -8.23 4.40
CA SER A 97 -3.46 -8.83 4.20
C SER A 97 -2.35 -7.79 4.30
N PHE A 98 -2.54 -6.61 3.70
CA PHE A 98 -1.58 -5.51 3.77
C PHE A 98 -1.43 -4.97 5.20
N ILE A 99 -2.52 -4.81 5.95
CA ILE A 99 -2.49 -4.44 7.37
C ILE A 99 -1.74 -5.49 8.18
N GLY A 100 -2.05 -6.77 7.98
CA GLY A 100 -1.38 -7.89 8.65
C GLY A 100 0.13 -7.92 8.41
N MET A 101 0.56 -7.75 7.16
CA MET A 101 1.97 -7.65 6.81
C MET A 101 2.66 -6.47 7.50
N ASN A 102 2.03 -5.29 7.52
CA ASN A 102 2.61 -4.12 8.19
C ASN A 102 2.69 -4.29 9.72
N LEU A 103 1.72 -4.97 10.34
CA LEU A 103 1.77 -5.31 11.76
C LEU A 103 2.94 -6.25 12.08
N VAL A 104 3.20 -7.24 11.21
CA VAL A 104 4.36 -8.13 11.33
C VAL A 104 5.67 -7.36 11.13
N ASN A 105 5.77 -6.55 10.08
CA ASN A 105 6.93 -5.68 9.83
C ASN A 105 7.24 -4.82 11.05
N GLN A 106 6.23 -4.18 11.64
CA GLN A 106 6.38 -3.38 12.86
C GLN A 106 6.83 -4.23 14.06
N LYS A 107 6.21 -5.39 14.28
CA LYS A 107 6.50 -6.27 15.44
C LYS A 107 7.93 -6.81 15.41
N PHE A 108 8.43 -7.18 14.24
CA PHE A 108 9.75 -7.79 14.09
C PHE A 108 10.83 -6.78 13.65
N GLY A 109 10.46 -5.55 13.28
CA GLY A 109 11.39 -4.55 12.79
C GLY A 109 11.99 -4.91 11.43
N VAL A 110 11.17 -5.48 10.54
CA VAL A 110 11.58 -6.03 9.24
C VAL A 110 10.77 -5.41 8.10
N ASP A 111 11.20 -5.65 6.88
CA ASP A 111 10.43 -5.39 5.67
C ASP A 111 10.34 -6.68 4.85
N LEU A 112 9.19 -7.37 4.95
CA LEU A 112 8.99 -8.66 4.31
C LEU A 112 9.03 -8.58 2.77
N VAL A 113 8.56 -7.48 2.18
CA VAL A 113 8.54 -7.34 0.72
C VAL A 113 9.97 -7.15 0.22
N ASN A 114 10.74 -6.28 0.86
CA ASN A 114 12.15 -6.12 0.51
C ASN A 114 12.95 -7.41 0.77
N ALA A 115 12.65 -8.14 1.85
CA ALA A 115 13.32 -9.40 2.16
C ALA A 115 13.11 -10.47 1.08
N VAL A 116 11.88 -10.66 0.57
CA VAL A 116 11.65 -11.62 -0.52
C VAL A 116 12.29 -11.15 -1.82
N MET A 117 12.23 -9.85 -2.13
CA MET A 117 12.90 -9.27 -3.31
C MET A 117 14.42 -9.48 -3.28
N GLU A 118 15.07 -9.28 -2.12
CA GLU A 118 16.50 -9.52 -1.96
C GLU A 118 16.87 -10.98 -2.17
N GLU A 119 16.03 -11.94 -1.76
CA GLU A 119 16.27 -13.36 -2.04
C GLU A 119 16.10 -13.69 -3.52
N LEU A 120 15.07 -13.16 -4.18
CA LEU A 120 14.83 -13.39 -5.60
C LEU A 120 15.96 -12.84 -6.47
N GLN A 121 16.53 -11.68 -6.12
CA GLN A 121 17.65 -11.07 -6.85
C GLN A 121 18.95 -11.91 -6.83
N LYS A 122 19.09 -12.85 -5.90
CA LYS A 122 20.27 -13.74 -5.84
C LYS A 122 20.19 -14.90 -6.82
N ILE A 123 19.05 -15.07 -7.48
CA ILE A 123 18.80 -16.20 -8.37
C ILE A 123 19.23 -15.81 -9.78
N GLU A 124 20.24 -16.50 -10.28
CA GLU A 124 20.66 -16.38 -11.67
C GLU A 124 19.88 -17.36 -12.56
N GLN A 125 19.63 -16.96 -13.81
CA GLN A 125 19.06 -17.82 -14.85
C GLN A 125 20.13 -18.84 -15.28
N ASN A 126 19.74 -20.10 -15.45
CA ASN A 126 20.68 -21.13 -15.91
C ASN A 126 20.91 -21.05 -17.42
N ASP A 127 22.09 -21.47 -17.90
CA ASP A 127 22.47 -21.42 -19.32
C ASP A 127 21.50 -22.20 -20.25
N ASP A 128 20.82 -23.22 -19.73
CA ASP A 128 19.89 -24.09 -20.45
C ASP A 128 18.40 -23.77 -20.19
N GLU A 129 18.11 -22.69 -19.46
CA GLU A 129 16.77 -22.29 -19.04
C GLU A 129 16.21 -21.17 -19.92
N SER A 130 15.00 -21.34 -20.45
CA SER A 130 14.32 -20.25 -21.17
C SER A 130 13.78 -19.19 -20.21
N ASP A 131 13.53 -17.98 -20.71
CA ASP A 131 12.99 -16.87 -19.89
C ASP A 131 11.67 -17.26 -19.19
N GLU A 132 10.77 -17.96 -19.90
CA GLU A 132 9.52 -18.47 -19.31
C GLU A 132 9.75 -19.47 -18.16
N GLN A 133 10.78 -20.32 -18.27
CA GLN A 133 11.13 -21.28 -17.22
C GLN A 133 11.74 -20.56 -16.02
N PHE A 134 12.57 -19.55 -16.27
CA PHE A 134 13.17 -18.72 -15.24
C PHE A 134 12.11 -17.95 -14.46
N GLU A 135 11.19 -17.27 -15.15
CA GLU A 135 10.07 -16.56 -14.53
C GLU A 135 9.17 -17.49 -13.70
N ALA A 136 8.86 -18.69 -14.22
CA ALA A 136 8.09 -19.68 -13.47
C ALA A 136 8.82 -20.12 -12.19
N ARG A 137 10.14 -20.34 -12.25
CA ARG A 137 10.95 -20.71 -11.10
C ARG A 137 11.03 -19.59 -10.06
N LEU A 138 11.15 -18.33 -10.49
CA LEU A 138 11.11 -17.18 -9.58
C LEU A 138 9.77 -17.10 -8.85
N SER A 139 8.66 -17.29 -9.58
CA SER A 139 7.31 -17.30 -9.01
C SER A 139 7.12 -18.42 -7.97
N GLU A 140 7.57 -19.64 -8.27
CA GLU A 140 7.52 -20.75 -7.32
C GLU A 140 8.38 -20.50 -6.06
N MET A 141 9.55 -19.87 -6.22
CA MET A 141 10.41 -19.52 -5.09
C MET A 141 9.80 -18.41 -4.24
N GLU A 142 9.19 -17.40 -4.86
CA GLU A 142 8.45 -16.35 -4.15
C GLU A 142 7.30 -16.97 -3.35
N GLU A 143 6.44 -17.77 -3.99
CA GLU A 143 5.31 -18.42 -3.33
C GLU A 143 5.80 -19.27 -2.15
N GLY A 144 6.84 -20.08 -2.35
CA GLY A 144 7.43 -20.90 -1.29
C GLY A 144 7.99 -20.08 -0.12
N TRP A 145 8.60 -18.93 -0.38
CA TRP A 145 9.23 -18.08 0.64
C TRP A 145 8.25 -17.66 1.75
N TRP A 146 6.98 -17.43 1.39
CA TRP A 146 5.92 -17.03 2.33
C TRP A 146 5.47 -18.14 3.28
N TYR A 147 5.76 -19.41 2.97
CA TYR A 147 5.32 -20.57 3.75
C TYR A 147 6.46 -21.30 4.49
N ILE A 148 7.72 -20.93 4.25
CA ILE A 148 8.87 -21.50 4.97
C ILE A 148 9.30 -20.64 6.17
N PRO A 149 9.84 -21.25 7.24
CA PRO A 149 10.44 -20.53 8.36
C PRO A 149 11.51 -19.52 7.93
N GLN A 150 11.34 -18.25 8.34
CA GLN A 150 12.29 -17.18 8.04
C GLN A 150 13.12 -16.81 9.28
N PRO A 151 14.46 -16.68 9.16
CA PRO A 151 15.32 -16.23 10.26
C PRO A 151 14.91 -14.85 10.79
N ILE A 152 14.52 -13.94 9.89
CA ILE A 152 14.05 -12.58 10.21
C ILE A 152 12.75 -12.56 11.04
N LEU A 153 12.04 -13.70 11.08
CA LEU A 153 10.84 -13.90 11.89
C LEU A 153 11.06 -14.90 13.04
N ASN A 154 12.31 -15.10 13.47
CA ASN A 154 12.68 -16.05 14.53
C ASN A 154 12.21 -17.49 14.24
N GLY A 155 12.26 -17.92 12.97
CA GLY A 155 11.88 -19.27 12.56
C GLY A 155 10.37 -19.47 12.35
N ARG A 156 9.58 -18.40 12.32
CA ARG A 156 8.18 -18.44 11.84
C ARG A 156 8.13 -18.23 10.34
N ASN A 157 7.14 -18.79 9.65
CA ASN A 157 6.88 -18.40 8.27
C ASN A 157 6.07 -17.09 8.23
N PRO A 158 6.23 -16.28 7.16
CA PRO A 158 5.52 -15.02 6.99
C PRO A 158 4.00 -15.13 7.09
N ASN A 159 3.38 -16.09 6.39
CA ASN A 159 1.92 -16.20 6.34
C ASN A 159 1.30 -16.52 7.71
N ASP A 160 1.91 -17.41 8.48
CA ASP A 160 1.46 -17.71 9.85
C ASP A 160 1.66 -16.52 10.78
N ALA A 161 2.78 -15.79 10.64
CA ALA A 161 3.01 -14.58 11.42
C ALA A 161 1.94 -13.52 11.11
N ILE A 162 1.60 -13.33 9.83
CA ILE A 162 0.55 -12.40 9.38
C ILE A 162 -0.81 -12.84 9.94
N ARG A 163 -1.17 -14.12 9.80
CA ARG A 163 -2.44 -14.66 10.28
C ARG A 163 -2.58 -14.55 11.81
N GLU A 164 -1.51 -14.78 12.57
CA GLU A 164 -1.50 -14.62 14.02
C GLU A 164 -1.73 -13.16 14.43
N GLU A 165 -1.06 -12.22 13.77
CA GLU A 165 -1.22 -10.78 14.07
C GLU A 165 -2.61 -10.29 13.71
N MET A 166 -3.15 -10.68 12.55
CA MET A 166 -4.52 -10.36 12.14
C MET A 166 -5.58 -10.94 13.09
N GLY A 167 -5.32 -12.12 13.67
CA GLY A 167 -6.24 -12.78 14.60
C GLY A 167 -6.54 -11.96 15.85
N LYS A 168 -5.64 -11.06 16.26
CA LYS A 168 -5.86 -10.15 17.40
C LYS A 168 -6.95 -9.10 17.14
N TYR A 169 -7.24 -8.86 15.86
CA TYR A 169 -8.19 -7.85 15.39
C TYR A 169 -9.43 -8.46 14.73
N GLY A 170 -9.50 -9.79 14.61
CA GLY A 170 -10.60 -10.49 13.94
C GLY A 170 -10.52 -10.44 12.41
N LEU A 171 -9.33 -10.17 11.84
CA LEU A 171 -9.08 -10.01 10.40
C LEU A 171 -8.47 -11.27 9.75
N ASN A 172 -8.58 -12.44 10.39
CA ASN A 172 -7.92 -13.68 9.98
C ASN A 172 -8.87 -14.71 9.35
N GLN A 173 -9.98 -14.24 8.78
CA GLN A 173 -10.98 -15.08 8.12
C GLN A 173 -10.43 -15.67 6.82
#